data_AF-A0A969I581-F1
#
_entry.id   AF-A0A969I581-F1
#
_cell.length_a   1.000
_cell.length_b   1.000
_cell.length_c   1.000
_cell.angle_alpha   90.00
_cell.angle_beta   90.00
_cell.angle_gamma   90.00
#
_symmetry.space_group_name_H-M   'P 1'
#
loop_
_entity.id
_entity.type
_entity.pdbx_description
1 polymer ?
#
loop_
_entity_poly.entity_id
_entity_poly.type
_entity_poly.pdbx_seq_one_letter_code
_entity_poly.pdbx_strand_id
1 'polypeptide(L)' 'MTPVRIRYRFVLPDASRETFDLYFDASDFRILNPHPAPLPFWTELGFNQCENCPLQAAEHPHCPVAVQLVAV' A
#
# COMPACT_ATOMS: atom_id res chain seq x y z
N MET A 1 -19.70 -4.52 8.09
CA MET A 1 -19.77 -3.10 7.69
C MET A 1 -19.35 -2.98 6.24
N THR A 2 -19.87 -2.01 5.50
CA THR A 2 -19.52 -1.80 4.09
C THR A 2 -18.21 -1.00 3.99
N PRO A 3 -17.19 -1.45 3.24
CA PRO A 3 -15.96 -0.70 3.05
C PRO A 3 -16.17 0.68 2.44
N VAL A 4 -15.35 1.65 2.83
CA VAL A 4 -15.29 2.97 2.19
C VAL A 4 -14.39 2.85 0.95
N ARG A 5 -14.84 3.38 -0.20
CA ARG A 5 -14.07 3.36 -1.45
C ARG A 5 -13.65 4.76 -1.86
N ILE A 6 -12.36 4.97 -2.09
CA ILE A 6 -11.80 6.19 -2.69
C ILE A 6 -11.19 5.83 -4.04
N ARG A 7 -11.65 6.50 -5.11
CA ARG A 7 -11.15 6.30 -6.48
C ARG A 7 -10.26 7.46 -6.89
N TYR A 8 -8.99 7.17 -7.15
CA TYR A 8 -8.07 8.09 -7.80
C TYR A 8 -8.07 7.86 -9.30
N ARG A 9 -8.07 8.95 -10.08
CA ARG A 9 -7.94 8.92 -11.54
C ARG A 9 -6.85 9.89 -11.93
N PHE A 10 -5.76 9.37 -12.46
CA PHE A 10 -4.65 10.17 -12.97
C PHE A 10 -4.76 10.24 -14.48
N VAL A 11 -4.53 11.43 -15.04
CA VAL A 11 -4.34 11.63 -16.47
C VAL A 11 -2.87 11.96 -16.66
N LEU A 12 -2.16 11.09 -17.37
CA LEU A 12 -0.73 11.24 -17.60
C LEU A 12 -0.47 12.13 -18.84
N PRO A 13 0.76 12.66 -19.00
CA PRO A 13 1.10 13.55 -20.12
C PRO A 13 0.87 12.94 -21.51
N ASP A 14 0.92 11.62 -21.64
CA ASP A 14 0.61 10.88 -22.87
C ASP A 14 -0.90 10.65 -23.09
N ALA A 15 -1.74 11.31 -22.29
CA ALA A 15 -3.19 11.18 -22.22
C ALA A 15 -3.71 9.81 -21.74
N SER A 16 -2.81 8.89 -21.34
CA SER A 16 -3.22 7.65 -20.68
C SER A 16 -3.86 7.94 -19.33
N ARG A 17 -4.69 7.00 -18.87
CA ARG A 17 -5.45 7.13 -17.63
C ARG A 17 -5.18 5.95 -16.72
N GLU A 18 -4.67 6.26 -15.54
CA GLU A 18 -4.44 5.29 -14.47
C GLU A 18 -5.57 5.46 -13.44
N THR A 19 -6.23 4.35 -13.08
CA THR A 19 -7.29 4.36 -12.07
C THR A 19 -6.92 3.45 -10.91
N PHE A 20 -6.96 3.99 -9.71
CA PHE A 20 -6.69 3.25 -8.48
C PHE A 20 -7.93 3.30 -7.59
N ASP A 21 -8.50 2.13 -7.29
CA ASP A 21 -9.58 1.98 -6.32
C ASP A 21 -9.00 1.52 -4.99
N LEU A 22 -9.03 2.38 -3.98
CA LEU A 22 -8.64 2.03 -2.62
C LEU A 22 -9.88 1.72 -1.78
N TYR A 23 -9.84 0.59 -1.09
CA TYR A 23 -10.89 0.12 -0.20
C TYR A 23 -10.39 0.20 1.24
N PHE A 24 -11.17 0.83 2.10
CA PHE A 24 -10.83 1.04 3.50
C PHE A 24 -11.86 0.39 4.41
N ASP A 25 -11.41 -0.19 5.51
CA ASP A 25 -12.29 -0.57 6.61
C ASP A 25 -12.97 0.70 7.16
N ALA A 26 -14.30 0.66 7.29
CA ALA A 26 -15.07 1.83 7.71
C ALA A 26 -14.89 2.18 9.19
N SER A 27 -14.33 1.27 10.01
CA SER A 27 -14.18 1.46 11.45
C SER A 27 -12.84 2.08 11.85
N ASP A 28 -11.76 1.71 11.17
CA ASP A 28 -10.40 2.14 11.51
C ASP A 28 -9.54 2.58 10.32
N PHE A 29 -10.13 2.64 9.13
CA PHE A 29 -9.50 3.16 7.92
C PHE A 29 -8.25 2.39 7.47
N ARG A 30 -8.11 1.11 7.84
CA ARG A 30 -7.09 0.22 7.26
C ARG A 30 -7.41 -0.08 5.81
N ILE A 31 -6.39 -0.11 4.95
CA ILE A 31 -6.53 -0.50 3.54
C ILE A 31 -6.80 -2.01 3.46
N LEU A 32 -7.81 -2.36 2.65
CA LEU A 32 -8.32 -3.72 2.43
C LEU A 32 -7.94 -4.28 1.04
N ASN A 33 -7.20 -3.51 0.24
CA ASN A 33 -6.73 -3.95 -1.07
C ASN A 33 -5.89 -5.23 -0.93
N PRO A 34 -6.07 -6.21 -1.82
CA PRO A 34 -5.22 -7.40 -1.85
C PRO A 34 -3.82 -6.99 -2.30
N HIS A 35 -2.81 -7.63 -1.73
CA HIS A 35 -1.42 -7.50 -2.18
C HIS A 35 -0.97 -8.81 -2.83
N PRO A 36 -0.18 -8.77 -3.90
CA PRO A 36 0.30 -9.97 -4.54
C PRO A 36 1.27 -10.74 -3.64
N ALA A 37 1.27 -12.07 -3.80
CA ALA A 37 2.27 -12.96 -3.25
C ALA A 37 3.01 -13.62 -4.43
N PRO A 38 4.36 -13.52 -4.52
CA PRO A 38 5.28 -12.99 -3.52
C PRO A 38 5.33 -11.46 -3.47
N LEU A 39 5.65 -10.92 -2.29
CA LEU A 39 5.92 -9.50 -2.12
C LEU A 39 7.27 -9.14 -2.78
N PRO A 40 7.37 -8.01 -3.51
CA PRO A 40 8.63 -7.55 -4.06
C PRO A 40 9.67 -7.22 -2.98
N PHE A 41 10.97 -7.39 -3.29
CA PHE A 41 12.07 -7.11 -2.35
C PHE A 41 12.04 -5.70 -1.75
N TRP A 42 11.56 -4.70 -2.51
CA TRP A 42 11.52 -3.31 -2.04
C TRP A 42 10.52 -3.10 -0.89
N THR A 43 9.65 -4.08 -0.63
CA THR A 43 8.73 -4.05 0.50
C THR A 43 9.39 -4.46 1.81
N GLU A 44 10.59 -5.04 1.78
CA GLU A 44 11.33 -5.39 2.98
C GLU A 44 11.59 -4.14 3.84
N LEU A 45 11.36 -4.25 5.15
CA LEU A 45 11.48 -3.09 6.04
C LEU A 45 12.89 -2.48 5.97
N GLY A 46 13.91 -3.32 5.85
CA GLY A 46 15.31 -2.91 5.75
C GLY A 46 15.70 -2.26 4.41
N PHE A 47 14.85 -2.29 3.38
CA PHE A 47 15.18 -1.72 2.07
C PHE A 47 15.20 -0.18 2.08
N ASN A 48 14.21 0.45 2.72
CA ASN A 48 14.13 1.91 2.84
C ASN A 48 13.32 2.33 4.09
N GLN A 49 13.81 1.93 5.27
CA GLN A 49 13.16 2.25 6.54
C GLN A 49 13.17 3.76 6.80
N CYS A 50 12.02 4.32 7.19
CA CYS A 50 11.95 5.73 7.59
C CYS A 50 12.78 5.98 8.87
N GLU A 51 13.39 7.16 8.98
CA GLU A 51 14.25 7.54 10.12
C GLU A 51 13.56 7.38 11.49
N ASN A 52 12.27 7.71 11.57
CA ASN A 52 11.48 7.61 12.79
C ASN A 52 10.61 6.34 12.86
N CYS A 53 10.92 5.31 12.08
CA CYS A 53 10.12 4.10 12.04
C CYS A 53 10.29 3.30 13.34
N PRO A 54 9.21 3.00 14.10
CA PRO A 54 9.31 2.26 15.36
C PRO A 54 9.47 0.75 15.17
N LEU A 55 9.25 0.23 13.96
CA LEU A 55 9.22 -1.20 13.68
C LEU A 55 10.63 -1.77 13.55
N GLN A 56 10.81 -3.02 13.97
CA GLN A 56 12.08 -3.74 13.84
C GLN A 56 11.97 -4.82 12.77
N ALA A 57 12.98 -4.95 11.91
CA ALA A 57 12.95 -5.89 10.78
C ALA A 57 12.84 -7.37 11.21
N ALA A 58 13.27 -7.70 12.43
CA ALA A 58 13.14 -9.03 12.99
C ALA A 58 11.67 -9.43 13.26
N GLU A 59 10.82 -8.47 13.62
CA GLU A 59 9.40 -8.67 13.94
C GLU A 59 8.50 -8.32 12.75
N HIS A 60 8.92 -7.35 11.95
CA HIS A 60 8.25 -6.86 10.75
C HIS A 60 9.20 -6.92 9.55
N PRO A 61 9.35 -8.08 8.90
CA PRO A 61 10.25 -8.23 7.75
C PRO A 61 9.90 -7.32 6.57
N HIS A 62 8.62 -6.96 6.43
CA HIS A 62 8.12 -6.05 5.41
C HIS A 62 7.51 -4.79 6.03
N CYS A 63 7.73 -3.65 5.39
CA CYS A 63 7.12 -2.37 5.77
C CYS A 63 5.61 -2.41 5.46
N PRO A 64 4.73 -2.18 6.46
CA PRO A 64 3.28 -2.21 6.24
C PRO A 64 2.83 -1.23 5.17
N VAL A 65 3.43 -0.05 5.08
CA VAL A 65 3.10 0.94 4.05
C VAL A 65 3.58 0.48 2.67
N ALA A 66 4.80 -0.05 2.57
CA ALA A 66 5.34 -0.52 1.30
C ALA A 66 4.51 -1.67 0.73
N VAL A 67 4.12 -2.64 1.58
CA VAL A 67 3.21 -3.73 1.19
C VAL A 67 1.91 -3.17 0.60
N GLN A 68 1.35 -2.13 1.21
CA GLN A 68 0.11 -1.50 0.73
C GLN A 68 0.23 -0.80 -0.63
N LEU A 69 1.45 -0.53 -1.09
CA LEU A 69 1.75 0.07 -2.39
C LEU A 69 2.06 -0.97 -3.46
N VAL A 70 2.11 -2.26 -3.11
CA VAL A 70 2.37 -3.33 -4.07
C VAL A 70 1.12 -3.53 -4.91
N ALA A 71 1.05 -2.79 -6.02
CA ALA A 71 0.08 -2.93 -7.11
C ALA A 71 -1.33 -3.37 -6.68
N VAL A 72 -2.19 -2.36 -6.48
CA VAL A 72 -3.63 -2.50 -6.79
C VAL A 72 -3.80 -2.65 -8.29
#